data_AF-K1PRQ3-F1
#
_entry.id   AF-K1PRQ3-F1
#
_cell.length_a   1.000
_cell.length_b   1.000
_cell.length_c   1.000
_cell.angle_alpha   90.00
_cell.angle_beta   90.00
_cell.angle_gamma   90.00
#
_symmetry.space_group_name_H-M   'P 1'
#
loop_
_entity.id
_entity.type
_entity.pdbx_description
1 polymer ?
#
loop_
_entity_poly.entity_id
_entity_poly.type
_entity_poly.pdbx_seq_one_letter_code
_entity_poly.pdbx_strand_id
1 'polypeptide(L)'
;MVDLQTVNFITSVRIVNRGPDSWGSDSSDRLRDVTVTVGLTESTVNIVCGFFAGPGTASQVVIIDCPTTPEGRFVKISKTTEYLSLCEVDVFGVAV
;
A
#
# COMPACT_ATOMS: atom_id res chain seq x y z
N MET A 1 -1.93 8.22 -1.45
CA MET A 1 -3.17 7.60 -1.97
C MET A 1 -3.06 7.52 -3.46
N VAL A 2 -3.72 6.55 -4.08
CA VAL A 2 -3.71 6.32 -5.54
C VAL A 2 -5.15 6.39 -6.02
N ASP A 3 -5.42 7.20 -7.04
CA ASP A 3 -6.68 7.23 -7.78
C ASP A 3 -6.53 6.42 -9.07
N LEU A 4 -7.21 5.28 -9.16
CA LEU A 4 -7.18 4.38 -10.30
C LEU A 4 -7.94 4.90 -11.53
N GLN A 5 -8.65 6.04 -11.41
CA GLN A 5 -9.56 6.63 -12.41
C GLN A 5 -10.80 5.80 -12.75
N THR A 6 -10.77 4.48 -12.53
CA THR A 6 -11.90 3.56 -12.71
C THR A 6 -12.16 2.75 -11.45
N VAL A 7 -13.36 2.19 -11.34
CA VAL A 7 -13.72 1.26 -10.26
C VAL A 7 -13.23 -0.14 -10.65
N ASN A 8 -12.55 -0.81 -9.72
CA ASN A 8 -11.99 -2.14 -9.89
C ASN A 8 -12.23 -2.98 -8.64
N PHE A 9 -12.30 -4.30 -8.79
CA PHE A 9 -12.15 -5.24 -7.68
C PHE A 9 -10.66 -5.43 -7.39
N ILE A 10 -10.20 -4.96 -6.24
CA ILE A 10 -8.78 -4.95 -5.88
C ILE A 10 -8.39 -6.31 -5.31
N THR A 11 -7.38 -6.97 -5.89
CA THR A 11 -6.95 -8.33 -5.52
C THR A 11 -5.68 -8.34 -4.68
N SER A 12 -4.72 -7.46 -4.98
CA SER A 12 -3.51 -7.28 -4.18
C SER A 12 -2.88 -5.92 -4.44
N VAL A 13 -2.01 -5.50 -3.51
CA VAL A 13 -1.16 -4.32 -3.65
C VAL A 13 0.28 -4.73 -3.43
N ARG A 14 1.15 -4.38 -4.38
CA ARG A 14 2.60 -4.56 -4.28
C ARG A 14 3.24 -3.23 -3.93
N ILE A 15 4.11 -3.25 -2.93
CA ILE A 15 4.86 -2.09 -2.45
C ILE A 15 6.34 -2.38 -2.61
N VAL A 16 7.08 -1.46 -3.22
CA VAL A 16 8.55 -1.45 -3.17
C VAL A 16 8.98 -0.52 -2.05
N ASN A 17 9.62 -1.10 -1.04
CA ASN A 17 10.13 -0.38 0.11
C ASN A 17 11.34 0.50 -0.27
N ARG A 18 11.58 1.53 0.55
CA ARG A 18 12.76 2.37 0.45
C ARG A 18 14.05 1.54 0.61
N GLY A 19 15.04 1.83 -0.23
CA GLY A 19 16.42 1.39 -0.04
C GLY A 19 17.26 2.43 0.71
N PRO A 20 18.56 2.15 0.94
CA PRO A 20 19.48 3.12 1.51
C PRO A 20 19.52 4.39 0.66
N ASP A 21 19.66 5.55 1.29
CA ASP A 21 19.84 6.80 0.56
C ASP A 21 21.26 6.97 -0.03
N SER A 22 21.51 8.10 -0.68
CA SER A 22 22.80 8.41 -1.30
C SER A 22 23.99 8.45 -0.33
N TRP A 23 23.74 8.50 0.98
CA TRP A 23 24.78 8.46 2.02
C TRP A 23 24.88 7.10 2.70
N GLY A 24 24.12 6.10 2.23
CA GLY A 24 24.10 4.75 2.78
C GLY A 24 23.27 4.61 4.06
N SER A 25 22.46 5.61 4.42
CA SER A 25 21.57 5.52 5.58
C SER A 25 20.33 4.70 5.23
N ASP A 26 20.06 3.64 5.99
CA ASP A 26 18.88 2.81 5.84
C ASP A 26 17.78 3.23 6.82
N SER A 27 16.55 3.33 6.32
CA SER A 27 15.34 3.57 7.11
C SER A 27 14.18 2.71 6.61
N SER A 28 14.50 1.58 5.99
CA SER A 28 13.55 0.64 5.40
C SER A 28 12.70 -0.07 6.46
N ASP A 29 13.20 -0.18 7.69
CA ASP A 29 12.51 -0.73 8.85
C ASP A 29 11.25 0.06 9.24
N ARG A 30 11.14 1.31 8.76
CA ARG A 30 9.95 2.16 8.90
C ARG A 30 8.75 1.66 8.13
N LEU A 31 8.90 0.77 7.15
CA LEU A 31 7.77 0.08 6.54
C LEU A 31 7.25 -0.97 7.53
N ARG A 32 6.40 -0.54 8.45
CA ARG A 32 5.85 -1.33 9.56
C ARG A 32 4.46 -0.82 9.87
N ASP A 33 3.60 -1.73 10.30
CA ASP A 33 2.21 -1.45 10.68
C ASP A 33 1.45 -0.68 9.59
N VAL A 34 1.59 -1.14 8.35
CA VAL A 34 0.99 -0.50 7.17
C VAL A 34 -0.34 -1.16 6.84
N THR A 35 -1.39 -0.35 6.77
CA THR A 35 -2.72 -0.78 6.35
C THR A 35 -3.01 -0.26 4.94
N VAL A 36 -3.55 -1.15 4.11
CA VAL A 36 -4.11 -0.81 2.80
C VAL A 36 -5.62 -0.74 2.93
N THR A 37 -6.19 0.43 2.63
CA THR A 37 -7.63 0.63 2.54
C THR A 37 -8.07 1.00 1.13
N VAL A 38 -9.32 0.67 0.81
CA VAL A 38 -9.95 0.84 -0.50
C VAL A 38 -11.27 1.59 -0.33
N GLY A 39 -11.66 2.38 -1.32
CA GLY A 39 -12.93 3.10 -1.32
C GLY A 39 -13.37 3.56 -2.72
N LEU A 40 -14.67 3.85 -2.86
CA LEU A 40 -15.25 4.38 -4.09
C LEU A 40 -14.96 5.88 -4.29
N THR A 41 -14.86 6.65 -3.21
CA THR A 41 -14.51 8.07 -3.23
C THR A 41 -13.35 8.35 -2.27
N GLU A 42 -12.69 9.51 -2.44
CA GLU A 42 -11.59 9.94 -1.57
C GLU A 42 -12.01 10.06 -0.09
N SER A 43 -13.26 10.43 0.18
CA SER A 43 -13.78 10.58 1.55
C SER A 43 -14.25 9.26 2.17
N THR A 44 -14.39 8.18 1.40
CA THR A 44 -14.90 6.87 1.87
C THR A 44 -13.87 5.75 1.72
N VAL A 45 -12.57 6.05 1.85
CA VAL A 45 -11.50 5.04 1.78
C VAL A 45 -11.29 4.35 3.13
N ASN A 46 -12.22 3.48 3.50
CA ASN A 46 -12.28 2.84 4.82
C ASN A 46 -12.37 1.31 4.80
N ILE A 47 -12.52 0.67 3.62
CA ILE A 47 -12.58 -0.79 3.53
C ILE A 47 -11.15 -1.33 3.60
N VAL A 48 -10.83 -2.12 4.62
CA VAL A 48 -9.49 -2.72 4.74
C VAL A 48 -9.31 -3.82 3.70
N CYS A 49 -8.31 -3.65 2.83
CA CYS A 49 -7.86 -4.71 1.92
C CYS A 49 -6.91 -5.67 2.68
N GLY A 50 -5.91 -5.12 3.37
CA GLY A 50 -4.88 -5.93 4.01
C GLY A 50 -3.94 -5.11 4.88
N PHE A 51 -3.05 -5.83 5.58
CA PHE A 51 -2.13 -5.27 6.57
C PHE A 51 -0.76 -5.92 6.47
N PHE A 52 0.29 -5.11 6.60
CA PHE A 52 1.66 -5.56 6.70
C PHE A 52 2.25 -5.14 8.05
N ALA A 53 2.52 -6.13 8.91
CA ALA A 53 3.11 -5.89 10.22
C ALA A 53 4.54 -5.34 10.11
N GLY A 54 5.34 -5.83 9.17
CA GLY A 54 6.76 -5.47 9.05
C GLY A 54 7.62 -5.96 10.22
N PRO A 55 8.80 -5.37 10.43
CA PRO A 55 9.41 -4.34 9.57
C PRO A 55 9.72 -4.85 8.16
N GLY A 56 9.72 -3.93 7.21
CA GLY A 56 10.31 -4.14 5.91
C GLY A 56 11.83 -4.09 5.97
N THR A 57 12.46 -4.51 4.88
CA THR A 57 13.91 -4.44 4.65
C THR A 57 14.21 -3.58 3.43
N ALA A 58 15.48 -3.19 3.28
CA ALA A 58 15.95 -2.32 2.21
C ALA A 58 15.52 -2.84 0.83
N SER A 59 14.83 -2.00 0.07
CA SER A 59 14.36 -2.31 -1.30
C SER A 59 13.45 -3.55 -1.39
N GLN A 60 12.89 -4.01 -0.27
CA GLN A 60 12.01 -5.18 -0.25
C GLN A 60 10.75 -4.94 -1.07
N VAL A 61 10.36 -5.97 -1.83
CA VAL A 61 9.03 -6.05 -2.45
C VAL A 61 8.09 -6.74 -1.46
N VAL A 62 7.06 -6.01 -1.02
CA VAL A 62 6.01 -6.52 -0.13
C VAL A 62 4.73 -6.66 -0.95
N ILE A 63 4.12 -7.84 -0.91
CA ILE A 63 2.82 -8.10 -1.53
C ILE A 63 1.79 -8.22 -0.41
N ILE A 64 0.74 -7.43 -0.49
CA ILE A 64 -0.40 -7.44 0.44
C ILE A 64 -1.60 -7.92 -0.35
N ASP A 65 -2.02 -9.15 -0.09
CA ASP A 65 -3.23 -9.71 -0.68
C ASP A 65 -4.48 -9.07 -0.07
N CYS A 66 -5.53 -8.90 -0.88
CA CYS A 66 -6.84 -8.42 -0.45
C CYS A 66 -7.86 -9.58 -0.44
N PRO A 67 -8.05 -10.31 0.67
CA PRO A 67 -8.86 -11.54 0.67
C PRO A 67 -10.33 -11.32 0.34
N THR A 68 -10.86 -10.14 0.68
CA THR A 68 -12.26 -9.76 0.45
C THR A 68 -12.49 -9.15 -0.93
N THR A 69 -11.42 -8.99 -1.72
CA THR A 69 -11.45 -8.38 -3.06
C THR A 69 -12.31 -7.11 -3.14
N PRO A 70 -12.03 -6.09 -2.32
CA PRO A 70 -12.92 -4.94 -2.19
C PRO A 70 -13.03 -4.17 -3.51
N GLU A 71 -14.24 -3.76 -3.83
CA GLU A 71 -14.53 -2.86 -4.94
C GLU A 71 -14.11 -1.43 -4.57
N GLY A 72 -13.37 -0.76 -5.45
CA GLY A 72 -13.00 0.63 -5.25
C GLY A 72 -12.24 1.29 -6.41
N ARG A 73 -12.15 2.61 -6.32
CA ARG A 73 -11.37 3.47 -7.23
C ARG A 73 -10.13 4.04 -6.54
N PHE A 74 -10.21 4.26 -5.23
CA PHE A 74 -9.15 4.85 -4.45
C PHE A 74 -8.50 3.81 -3.55
N VAL A 75 -7.17 3.75 -3.58
CA VAL A 75 -6.37 2.89 -2.70
C VAL A 75 -5.47 3.76 -1.83
N LYS A 76 -5.55 3.57 -0.52
CA LYS A 76 -4.77 4.31 0.46
C LYS A 76 -3.88 3.34 1.25
N ILE A 77 -2.59 3.59 1.15
CA ILE A 77 -1.57 2.96 1.99
C ILE A 77 -1.30 3.95 3.12
N SER A 78 -1.46 3.51 4.36
CA SER A 78 -1.31 4.40 5.52
C SER A 78 -0.78 3.66 6.73
N LYS A 79 -0.17 4.43 7.64
CA LYS A 79 0.19 4.02 8.99
C LYS A 79 0.00 5.20 9.93
N THR A 80 -0.04 4.95 11.24
CA THR A 80 -0.31 5.97 12.27
C THR A 80 0.93 6.39 13.06
N THR A 81 2.08 5.78 12.75
CA THR A 81 3.32 5.95 13.52
C THR A 81 4.25 6.99 12.89
N GLU A 82 5.33 6.55 12.24
CA GLU A 82 6.36 7.43 11.65
C GLU A 82 6.05 7.88 10.20
N TYR A 83 7.05 8.45 9.52
CA TYR A 83 7.02 8.70 8.08
C TYR A 83 6.85 7.40 7.30
N LEU A 84 5.94 7.41 6.33
CA LEU A 84 5.77 6.35 5.33
C LEU A 84 6.50 6.77 4.05
N SER A 85 7.48 5.98 3.62
CA SER A 85 8.18 6.18 2.35
C SER A 85 7.99 4.95 1.48
N LEU A 86 7.44 5.15 0.28
CA LEU A 86 7.16 4.09 -0.70
C LEU A 86 7.90 4.48 -1.98
N CYS A 87 8.69 3.55 -2.55
CA CYS A 87 9.37 3.79 -3.81
C CYS A 87 8.44 3.56 -5.00
N GLU A 88 7.66 2.49 -4.94
CA GLU A 88 6.69 2.13 -5.98
C GLU A 88 5.47 1.51 -5.31
N VAL A 89 4.29 1.71 -5.90
CA VAL A 89 3.05 1.05 -5.50
C VAL A 89 2.33 0.57 -6.75
N ASP A 90 2.15 -0.73 -6.87
CA ASP A 90 1.34 -1.33 -7.91
C ASP A 90 0.04 -1.88 -7.30
N VAL A 91 -1.07 -1.57 -7.95
CA VAL A 91 -2.40 -2.05 -7.54
C VAL A 91 -2.88 -3.04 -8.59
N PHE A 92 -3.20 -4.26 -8.16
CA PHE A 92 -3.71 -5.31 -9.04
C PHE A 92 -5.19 -5.53 -8.77
N GLY A 93 -5.96 -5.73 -9.83
CA GLY A 93 -7.38 -5.93 -9.75
C GLY A 93 -7.98 -6.30 -11.09
N VAL A 94 -9.30 -6.50 -11.09
CA VAL A 94 -10.10 -6.71 -12.29
C VAL A 94 -11.08 -5.55 -12.43
N ALA A 95 -11.29 -5.08 -13.65
CA ALA A 95 -12.31 -4.07 -13.93
C ALA A 95 -13.69 -4.61 -13.55
N VAL A 96 -14.55 -3.72 -13.03
CA VAL A 96 -15.98 -4.00 -12.80
C VAL A 96 -16.73 -4.02 -14.13
#